data_AF-A0A7C6SBN3-F1
#
_entry.id   AF-A0A7C6SBN3-F1
#
_cell.length_a   1.000
_cell.length_b   1.000
_cell.length_c   1.000
_cell.angle_alpha   90.00
_cell.angle_beta   90.00
_cell.angle_gamma   90.00
#
_symmetry.space_group_name_H-M   'P 1'
#
loop_
_entity.id
_entity.type
_entity.pdbx_description
1 polymer ?
#
loop_
_entity_poly.entity_id
_entity_poly.type
_entity_poly.pdbx_seq_one_letter_code
_entity_poly.pdbx_strand_id
1 'polypeptide(L)'
;MVDIHTHLLPEIDDGSPSMDASIEMVKGEIANGIKYAIITPHALRKDMEPYTLERLRNDFLEFKTKIESELPIKLYLGQEVYKSDDLIHNLKNKQVLTLNDSEYVLLELPYQEAPQDLDEIIYACEILGLKIIFAHIERYSYLSIKDIENLKKTGVLFQVNSSSFYSRHKYVQKRVHKLFKKKLVSFIASDIHSYRTNTMKEAFELVKSKYGEKTANEVFFENAKNLLNIG
;
A
#
# COMPACT_ATOMS: atom_id res chain seq x y z
N MET A 1 6.72 -11.22 -7.49
CA MET A 1 6.43 -9.80 -7.19
C MET A 1 6.51 -9.57 -5.70
N VAL A 2 6.57 -8.30 -5.30
CA VAL A 2 6.42 -7.85 -3.91
C VAL A 2 5.13 -7.05 -3.84
N ASP A 3 4.25 -7.37 -2.88
CA ASP A 3 3.06 -6.57 -2.59
C ASP A 3 3.29 -5.71 -1.33
N ILE A 4 3.13 -4.40 -1.44
CA ILE A 4 3.40 -3.48 -0.32
C ILE A 4 2.15 -3.03 0.43
N HIS A 5 0.96 -3.45 -0.01
CA HIS A 5 -0.31 -2.98 0.55
C HIS A 5 -1.31 -4.13 0.55
N THR A 6 -1.54 -4.75 1.72
CA THR A 6 -2.43 -5.90 1.87
C THR A 6 -3.15 -5.91 3.23
N HIS A 7 -4.39 -6.38 3.26
CA HIS A 7 -5.18 -6.53 4.49
C HIS A 7 -5.44 -8.03 4.76
N LEU A 8 -4.35 -8.78 4.92
CA LEU A 8 -4.38 -10.25 5.09
C LEU A 8 -4.48 -10.67 6.55
N LEU A 9 -4.17 -9.81 7.52
CA LEU A 9 -4.21 -10.17 8.93
C LEU A 9 -5.68 -10.35 9.37
N PRO A 10 -6.05 -11.48 9.98
CA PRO A 10 -7.44 -11.75 10.32
C PRO A 10 -7.93 -10.85 11.45
N GLU A 11 -9.18 -10.41 11.34
CA GLU A 11 -9.96 -9.78 12.42
C GLU A 11 -9.32 -8.52 13.04
N ILE A 12 -8.46 -7.84 12.27
CA ILE A 12 -7.81 -6.58 12.68
C ILE A 12 -8.49 -5.34 12.08
N ASP A 13 -8.98 -5.45 10.85
CA ASP A 13 -9.68 -4.41 10.08
C ASP A 13 -10.70 -5.04 9.11
N ASP A 14 -11.11 -4.34 8.05
CA ASP A 14 -12.09 -4.81 7.07
C ASP A 14 -11.52 -5.79 6.03
N GLY A 15 -10.26 -6.17 6.13
CA GLY A 15 -9.56 -7.07 5.21
C GLY A 15 -10.05 -8.52 5.25
N SER A 16 -9.56 -9.26 6.24
CA SER A 16 -9.83 -10.69 6.40
C SER A 16 -10.70 -10.97 7.64
N PRO A 17 -11.83 -11.68 7.50
CA PRO A 17 -12.74 -11.93 8.62
C PRO A 17 -12.33 -13.12 9.50
N SER A 18 -11.34 -13.92 9.11
CA SER A 18 -10.90 -15.10 9.88
C SER A 18 -9.55 -15.62 9.41
N MET A 19 -8.89 -16.43 10.24
CA MET A 19 -7.64 -17.11 9.88
C MET A 19 -7.77 -17.96 8.60
N ASP A 20 -8.89 -18.68 8.42
CA ASP A 20 -9.12 -19.51 7.23
C ASP A 20 -9.26 -18.65 5.97
N ALA A 21 -9.97 -17.52 6.07
CA ALA A 21 -10.07 -16.56 4.96
C ALA A 21 -8.70 -15.98 4.62
N SER A 22 -7.89 -15.62 5.62
CA SER A 22 -6.53 -15.13 5.41
C SER A 22 -5.64 -16.14 4.69
N ILE A 23 -5.72 -17.43 5.03
CA ILE A 23 -4.97 -18.49 4.36
C ILE A 23 -5.34 -18.58 2.88
N GLU A 24 -6.63 -18.52 2.54
CA GLU A 24 -7.08 -18.52 1.14
C GLU A 24 -6.65 -17.25 0.39
N MET A 25 -6.71 -16.09 1.05
CA MET A 25 -6.20 -14.84 0.46
C MET A 25 -4.69 -14.93 0.18
N VAL A 26 -3.90 -15.46 1.11
CA VAL A 26 -2.45 -15.67 0.91
C VAL A 26 -2.18 -16.66 -0.23
N LYS A 27 -2.94 -17.75 -0.34
CA LYS A 27 -2.84 -18.65 -1.51
C LYS A 27 -3.15 -17.91 -2.81
N GLY A 28 -4.13 -17.00 -2.80
CA GLY A 28 -4.44 -16.10 -3.91
C GLY A 28 -3.28 -15.18 -4.30
N GLU A 29 -2.60 -14.59 -3.31
CA GLU A 29 -1.36 -13.80 -3.52
C GLU A 29 -0.28 -14.63 -4.22
N ILE A 30 -0.03 -15.84 -3.71
CA ILE A 30 0.99 -16.75 -4.25
C ILE A 30 0.64 -17.19 -5.68
N ALA A 31 -0.63 -17.51 -5.95
CA ALA A 31 -1.11 -17.84 -7.29
C ALA A 31 -0.94 -16.67 -8.29
N ASN A 32 -0.98 -15.44 -7.78
CA ASN A 32 -0.68 -14.22 -8.53
C ASN A 32 0.84 -13.94 -8.66
N GLY A 33 1.71 -14.81 -8.14
CA GLY A 33 3.16 -14.69 -8.26
C GLY A 33 3.80 -13.76 -7.23
N ILE A 34 3.09 -13.44 -6.14
CA ILE A 34 3.63 -12.69 -5.00
C ILE A 34 4.50 -13.63 -4.16
N LYS A 35 5.71 -13.16 -3.81
CA LYS A 35 6.66 -13.89 -2.96
C LYS A 35 6.90 -13.20 -1.61
N TYR A 36 6.66 -11.89 -1.59
CA TYR A 36 6.85 -11.03 -0.43
C TYR A 36 5.62 -10.15 -0.32
N ALA A 37 5.01 -10.07 0.86
CA ALA A 37 3.86 -9.20 1.11
C ALA A 37 4.07 -8.42 2.40
N ILE A 38 3.67 -7.14 2.41
CA ILE A 38 3.60 -6.33 3.62
C ILE A 38 2.15 -6.29 4.07
N ILE A 39 1.89 -6.72 5.29
CA ILE A 39 0.60 -6.59 5.94
C ILE A 39 0.47 -5.15 6.42
N THR A 40 -0.55 -4.45 5.96
CA THR A 40 -0.73 -3.01 6.17
C THR A 40 -2.13 -2.71 6.68
N PRO A 41 -2.55 -3.25 7.83
CA PRO A 41 -3.88 -2.96 8.33
C PRO A 41 -4.07 -1.47 8.58
N HIS A 42 -5.32 -1.02 8.52
CA HIS A 42 -5.66 0.38 8.69
C HIS A 42 -5.25 0.92 10.07
N ALA A 43 -4.69 2.13 10.12
CA ALA A 43 -4.39 2.86 11.35
C ALA A 43 -5.00 4.26 11.32
N LEU A 44 -5.38 4.78 12.50
CA LEU A 44 -5.94 6.13 12.69
C LEU A 44 -7.26 6.40 11.94
N ARG A 45 -7.93 5.34 11.46
CA ARG A 45 -9.27 5.41 10.88
C ARG A 45 -10.32 5.50 11.98
N LYS A 46 -11.13 6.57 11.96
CA LYS A 46 -12.17 6.82 12.97
C LYS A 46 -13.41 5.94 12.78
N ASP A 47 -13.59 5.35 11.61
CA ASP A 47 -14.67 4.44 11.25
C ASP A 47 -14.35 2.96 11.56
N MET A 48 -13.20 2.69 12.18
CA MET A 48 -12.76 1.35 12.56
C MET A 48 -12.43 1.29 14.05
N GLU A 49 -12.58 0.11 14.63
CA GLU A 49 -12.17 -0.14 16.02
C GLU A 49 -10.65 -0.02 16.16
N PRO A 50 -10.13 0.76 17.11
CA PRO A 50 -8.70 0.90 17.30
C PRO A 50 -8.10 -0.38 17.89
N TYR A 51 -6.83 -0.63 17.58
CA TYR A 51 -6.02 -1.68 18.18
C TYR A 51 -4.68 -1.12 18.65
N THR A 52 -4.05 -1.77 19.62
CA THR A 52 -2.73 -1.38 20.11
C THR A 52 -1.64 -1.98 19.22
N LEU A 53 -0.46 -1.33 19.16
CA LEU A 53 0.69 -1.90 18.47
C LEU A 53 1.18 -3.22 19.09
N GLU A 54 0.95 -3.43 20.39
CA GLU A 54 1.25 -4.69 21.06
C GLU A 54 0.37 -5.82 20.50
N ARG A 55 -0.96 -5.60 20.45
CA ARG A 55 -1.88 -6.55 19.82
C ARG A 55 -1.48 -6.82 18.37
N LEU A 56 -1.27 -5.77 17.57
CA LEU A 56 -0.90 -5.91 16.16
C LEU A 56 0.36 -6.78 15.98
N ARG A 57 1.41 -6.54 16.78
CA ARG A 57 2.67 -7.29 16.68
C ARG A 57 2.50 -8.76 17.08
N ASN A 58 1.72 -9.04 18.13
CA ASN A 58 1.45 -10.40 18.58
C ASN A 58 0.64 -11.17 17.53
N ASP A 59 -0.46 -10.58 17.06
CA ASP A 59 -1.34 -11.17 16.04
C ASP A 59 -0.56 -11.41 14.73
N PHE A 60 0.28 -10.44 14.32
CA PHE A 60 1.16 -10.59 13.15
C PHE A 60 2.19 -11.71 13.33
N LEU A 61 2.83 -11.83 14.50
CA LEU A 61 3.85 -12.85 14.73
C LEU A 61 3.25 -14.26 14.66
N GLU A 62 2.08 -14.46 15.26
CA GLU A 62 1.33 -15.72 15.18
C GLU A 62 0.97 -16.03 13.72
N PHE A 63 0.35 -15.07 13.04
CA PHE A 63 -0.05 -15.19 11.64
C PHE A 63 1.14 -15.52 10.73
N LYS A 64 2.24 -14.76 10.84
CA LYS A 64 3.48 -14.97 10.09
C LYS A 64 4.07 -16.35 10.33
N THR A 65 4.14 -16.79 11.58
CA THR A 65 4.69 -18.11 11.94
C THR A 65 3.90 -19.22 11.27
N LYS A 66 2.57 -19.15 11.35
CA LYS A 66 1.68 -20.12 10.70
C LYS A 66 1.87 -20.11 9.18
N ILE A 67 1.68 -18.95 8.56
CA ILE A 67 1.71 -18.82 7.10
C ILE A 67 3.07 -19.23 6.51
N GLU A 68 4.19 -18.76 7.06
CA GLU A 68 5.51 -19.04 6.48
C GLU A 68 6.00 -20.48 6.71
N SER A 69 5.37 -21.23 7.63
CA SER A 69 5.66 -22.64 7.83
C SER A 69 4.95 -23.55 6.82
N GLU A 70 3.85 -23.09 6.23
CA GLU A 70 3.02 -23.86 5.32
C GLU A 70 3.07 -23.37 3.87
N LEU A 71 3.33 -22.07 3.65
CA LEU A 71 3.20 -21.42 2.35
C LEU A 71 4.50 -20.70 1.94
N PRO A 72 4.89 -20.75 0.66
CA PRO A 72 6.14 -20.17 0.15
C PRO A 72 6.04 -18.64 -0.08
N ILE A 73 5.68 -17.90 0.97
CA ILE A 73 5.61 -16.44 0.97
C ILE A 73 6.40 -15.90 2.17
N LYS A 74 6.90 -14.66 2.06
CA LYS A 74 7.47 -13.92 3.18
C LYS A 74 6.61 -12.71 3.53
N LEU A 75 6.24 -12.61 4.80
CA LEU A 75 5.39 -11.56 5.32
C LEU A 75 6.20 -10.54 6.12
N TYR A 76 5.90 -9.27 5.89
CA TYR A 76 6.42 -8.14 6.66
C TYR A 76 5.26 -7.36 7.26
N LEU A 77 5.55 -6.50 8.22
CA LEU A 77 4.53 -5.70 8.91
C LEU A 77 4.71 -4.22 8.59
N GLY A 78 3.61 -3.53 8.39
CA GLY A 78 3.48 -2.07 8.35
C GLY A 78 2.05 -1.69 8.69
N GLN A 79 1.63 -0.48 8.33
CA GLN A 79 0.24 -0.03 8.45
C GLN A 79 -0.11 0.86 7.25
N GLU A 80 -1.38 0.82 6.82
CA GLU A 80 -1.95 1.91 6.01
C GLU A 80 -2.41 2.99 6.99
N VAL A 81 -1.63 4.06 7.11
CA VAL A 81 -1.89 5.13 8.08
C VAL A 81 -2.82 6.15 7.45
N TYR A 82 -4.02 6.32 8.02
CA TYR A 82 -4.96 7.32 7.56
C TYR A 82 -4.56 8.72 8.02
N LYS A 83 -4.74 9.72 7.14
CA LYS A 83 -4.59 11.12 7.50
C LYS A 83 -5.53 11.48 8.65
N SER A 84 -4.97 11.93 9.76
CA SER A 84 -5.69 12.43 10.93
C SER A 84 -4.95 13.62 11.55
N ASP A 85 -5.61 14.36 12.43
CA ASP A 85 -5.01 15.53 13.08
C ASP A 85 -3.80 15.16 13.96
N ASP A 86 -3.81 13.94 14.52
CA ASP A 86 -2.73 13.41 15.35
C ASP A 86 -1.66 12.64 14.55
N LEU A 87 -1.71 12.64 13.21
CA LEU A 87 -0.81 11.87 12.35
C LEU A 87 0.67 12.10 12.69
N ILE A 88 1.10 13.37 12.73
CA ILE A 88 2.50 13.73 12.97
C ILE A 88 2.94 13.36 14.39
N HIS A 89 2.05 13.51 15.38
CA HIS A 89 2.31 13.08 16.75
C HIS A 89 2.55 11.57 16.81
N ASN A 90 1.66 10.79 16.19
CA ASN A 90 1.75 9.33 16.18
C ASN A 90 3.00 8.83 15.44
N LEU A 91 3.36 9.44 14.30
CA LEU A 91 4.59 9.10 13.57
C LEU A 91 5.84 9.42 14.39
N LYS A 92 5.92 10.62 14.96
CA LYS A 92 7.07 11.06 15.78
C LYS A 92 7.28 10.16 17.00
N ASN A 93 6.20 9.74 17.65
CA ASN A 93 6.24 8.91 18.85
C ASN A 93 6.19 7.40 18.56
N LYS A 94 6.26 6.99 17.28
CA LYS A 94 6.21 5.58 16.84
C LYS A 94 4.97 4.84 17.37
N GLN A 95 3.84 5.52 17.43
CA GLN A 95 2.53 4.97 17.79
C GLN A 95 1.81 4.36 16.58
N VAL A 96 2.34 4.56 15.38
CA VAL A 96 2.01 3.83 14.15
C VAL A 96 3.30 3.29 13.51
N LEU A 97 3.16 2.28 12.66
CA LEU A 97 4.27 1.61 11.98
C LEU A 97 4.48 2.18 10.58
N THR A 98 5.76 2.27 10.20
CA THR A 98 6.18 2.37 8.81
C THR A 98 6.24 0.98 8.17
N LEU A 99 6.39 0.93 6.84
CA LEU A 99 6.48 -0.34 6.12
C LEU A 99 7.78 -1.06 6.47
N ASN A 100 7.69 -2.22 7.12
CA ASN A 100 8.83 -3.05 7.52
C ASN A 100 9.90 -2.31 8.34
N ASP A 101 9.46 -1.48 9.30
CA ASP A 101 10.32 -0.64 10.14
C ASP A 101 11.30 0.27 9.34
N SER A 102 11.00 0.52 8.07
CA SER A 102 11.79 1.38 7.19
C SER A 102 11.42 2.85 7.37
N GLU A 103 12.01 3.73 6.55
CA GLU A 103 11.63 5.14 6.48
C GLU A 103 10.30 5.38 5.72
N TYR A 104 9.69 4.37 5.10
CA TYR A 104 8.54 4.55 4.23
C TYR A 104 7.21 4.45 4.98
N VAL A 105 6.38 5.49 4.90
CA VAL A 105 5.01 5.49 5.43
C VAL A 105 4.00 5.34 4.28
N LEU A 106 3.10 4.36 4.39
CA LEU A 106 1.95 4.25 3.49
C LEU A 106 0.82 5.12 4.05
N LEU A 107 0.57 6.25 3.38
CA LEU A 107 -0.37 7.28 3.85
C LEU A 107 -1.63 7.29 2.99
N GLU A 108 -2.78 7.04 3.62
CA GLU A 108 -4.11 7.17 3.02
C GLU A 108 -4.66 8.58 3.26
N LEU A 109 -5.17 9.22 2.21
CA LEU A 109 -5.82 10.53 2.29
C LEU A 109 -7.35 10.40 2.27
N PRO A 110 -8.09 11.43 2.72
CA PRO A 110 -9.52 11.49 2.51
C PRO A 110 -9.86 11.43 1.02
N TYR A 111 -10.95 10.76 0.65
CA TYR A 111 -11.33 10.57 -0.76
C TYR A 111 -12.01 11.79 -1.38
N GLN A 112 -12.65 12.62 -0.57
CA GLN A 112 -13.52 13.71 -1.02
C GLN A 112 -12.75 14.98 -1.37
N GLU A 113 -11.79 15.36 -0.54
CA GLU A 113 -11.01 16.59 -0.70
C GLU A 113 -9.58 16.44 -0.16
N ALA A 114 -8.69 17.30 -0.66
CA ALA A 114 -7.32 17.36 -0.16
C ALA A 114 -7.31 17.88 1.28
N PRO A 115 -6.48 17.31 2.17
CA PRO A 115 -6.20 17.94 3.44
C PRO A 115 -5.68 19.36 3.23
N GLN A 116 -6.18 20.33 4.00
CA GLN A 116 -5.69 21.70 3.95
C GLN A 116 -4.23 21.82 4.38
N ASP A 117 -3.81 20.89 5.24
CA ASP A 117 -2.49 20.78 5.86
C ASP A 117 -1.54 19.81 5.12
N LEU A 118 -1.81 19.51 3.84
CA LEU A 118 -1.06 18.50 3.10
C LEU A 118 0.42 18.84 2.94
N ASP A 119 0.74 20.10 2.64
CA ASP A 119 2.13 20.56 2.49
C ASP A 119 2.88 20.52 3.83
N GLU A 120 2.21 20.89 4.93
CA GLU A 120 2.75 20.78 6.28
C GLU A 120 3.01 19.32 6.68
N ILE A 121 2.10 18.39 6.33
CA ILE A 121 2.28 16.95 6.56
C ILE A 121 3.52 16.44 5.83
N ILE A 122 3.69 16.81 4.55
CA ILE A 122 4.83 16.40 3.73
C ILE A 122 6.14 16.92 4.35
N TYR A 123 6.19 18.21 4.69
CA TYR A 123 7.36 18.83 5.29
C TYR A 123 7.70 18.24 6.68
N ALA A 124 6.69 17.96 7.51
CA ALA A 124 6.88 17.33 8.80
C ALA A 124 7.44 15.90 8.67
N CYS A 125 6.95 15.11 7.70
CA CYS A 125 7.49 13.79 7.42
C CYS A 125 8.95 13.86 6.96
N GLU A 126 9.30 14.82 6.11
CA GLU A 126 10.68 15.05 5.67
C GLU A 126 11.62 15.35 6.85
N ILE A 127 11.20 16.23 7.78
CA ILE A 127 11.98 16.52 9.01
C ILE A 127 12.17 15.26 9.87
N LEU A 128 11.16 14.39 9.94
CA LEU A 128 11.24 13.13 10.68
C LEU A 128 12.09 12.06 9.95
N GLY A 129 12.61 12.36 8.75
CA GLY A 129 13.34 11.40 7.92
C GLY A 129 12.44 10.32 7.32
N LEU A 130 11.14 10.60 7.16
CA LEU A 130 10.15 9.69 6.61
C LEU A 130 9.87 10.01 5.14
N LYS A 131 9.67 8.96 4.34
CA LYS A 131 9.29 9.03 2.92
C LYS A 131 7.84 8.61 2.76
N ILE A 132 7.00 9.52 2.26
CA ILE A 132 5.59 9.25 2.03
C ILE A 132 5.40 8.43 0.76
N ILE A 133 4.61 7.36 0.87
CA ILE A 133 3.95 6.67 -0.23
C ILE A 133 2.46 6.95 -0.10
N PHE A 134 1.88 7.76 -0.99
CA PHE A 134 0.42 7.90 -0.99
C PHE A 134 -0.22 6.62 -1.54
N ALA A 135 -1.10 6.03 -0.72
CA ALA A 135 -1.90 4.87 -1.10
C ALA A 135 -2.89 5.25 -2.21
N HIS A 136 -3.07 4.33 -3.18
CA HIS A 136 -4.07 4.38 -4.25
C HIS A 136 -4.36 5.78 -4.83
N ILE A 137 -3.30 6.49 -5.26
CA ILE A 137 -3.36 7.91 -5.72
C ILE A 137 -4.36 8.15 -6.87
N GLU A 138 -4.73 7.09 -7.60
CA GLU A 138 -5.75 7.11 -8.63
C GLU A 138 -7.18 7.32 -8.09
N ARG A 139 -7.41 7.16 -6.79
CA ARG A 139 -8.73 7.33 -6.16
C ARG A 139 -9.03 8.78 -5.77
N TYR A 140 -8.02 9.62 -5.55
CA TYR A 140 -8.20 11.02 -5.16
C TYR A 140 -8.55 11.89 -6.37
N SER A 141 -9.85 12.07 -6.63
CA SER A 141 -10.32 12.79 -7.82
C SER A 141 -10.00 14.29 -7.81
N TYR A 142 -9.81 14.86 -6.62
CA TYR A 142 -9.48 16.27 -6.41
C TYR A 142 -8.03 16.60 -6.79
N LEU A 143 -7.12 15.62 -6.77
CA LEU A 143 -5.75 15.85 -7.24
C LEU A 143 -5.72 15.78 -8.76
N SER A 144 -5.37 16.86 -9.44
CA SER A 144 -5.08 16.78 -10.87
C SER A 144 -3.77 16.02 -11.11
N ILE A 145 -3.53 15.60 -12.36
CA ILE A 145 -2.21 15.03 -12.72
C ILE A 145 -1.09 16.05 -12.53
N LYS A 146 -1.40 17.35 -12.63
CA LYS A 146 -0.42 18.41 -12.43
C LYS A 146 -0.03 18.52 -10.95
N ASP A 147 -1.00 18.35 -10.05
CA ASP A 147 -0.76 18.35 -8.60
C ASP A 147 0.12 17.16 -8.23
N ILE A 148 -0.16 15.97 -8.77
CA ILE A 148 0.68 14.78 -8.57
C ILE A 148 2.09 14.97 -9.15
N GLU A 149 2.23 15.59 -10.33
CA GLU A 149 3.55 15.97 -10.88
C GLU A 149 4.31 16.94 -9.95
N ASN A 150 3.62 17.82 -9.23
CA ASN A 150 4.22 18.75 -8.28
C ASN A 150 4.60 18.04 -6.97
N LEU A 151 3.71 17.21 -6.42
CA LEU A 151 3.98 16.36 -5.25
C LEU A 151 5.19 15.44 -5.50
N LYS A 152 5.35 14.89 -6.70
CA LYS A 152 6.52 14.08 -7.03
C LYS A 152 7.85 14.82 -6.83
N LYS A 153 7.87 16.15 -7.03
CA LYS A 153 9.09 16.97 -6.89
C LYS A 153 9.53 17.13 -5.44
N THR A 154 8.63 16.90 -4.47
CA THR A 154 8.95 16.94 -3.04
C THR A 154 9.47 15.59 -2.53
N GLY A 155 9.67 14.61 -3.41
CA GLY A 155 10.17 13.27 -3.04
C GLY A 155 9.08 12.28 -2.65
N VAL A 156 7.80 12.68 -2.67
CA VAL A 156 6.67 11.79 -2.44
C VAL A 156 6.60 10.70 -3.52
N LEU A 157 6.30 9.49 -3.08
CA LEU A 157 6.09 8.32 -3.92
C LEU A 157 4.60 7.98 -4.00
N PHE A 158 4.23 7.22 -5.03
CA PHE A 158 2.83 6.91 -5.30
C PHE A 158 2.61 5.43 -5.53
N GLN A 159 1.65 4.88 -4.80
CA GLN A 159 1.13 3.53 -5.01
C GLN A 159 -0.21 3.63 -5.77
N VAL A 160 -0.42 2.70 -6.71
CA VAL A 160 -1.72 2.49 -7.37
C VAL A 160 -2.17 1.05 -7.22
N ASN A 161 -3.47 0.79 -7.19
CA ASN A 161 -3.96 -0.57 -7.06
C ASN A 161 -3.91 -1.31 -8.40
N SER A 162 -3.56 -2.60 -8.35
CA SER A 162 -3.60 -3.46 -9.53
C SER A 162 -5.01 -3.52 -10.14
N SER A 163 -6.05 -3.56 -9.30
CA SER A 163 -7.45 -3.64 -9.72
C SER A 163 -7.94 -2.38 -10.43
N SER A 164 -7.28 -1.24 -10.26
CA SER A 164 -7.65 0.03 -10.88
C SER A 164 -7.53 0.02 -12.41
N PHE A 165 -6.71 -0.85 -12.99
CA PHE A 165 -6.66 -1.08 -14.44
C PHE A 165 -7.96 -1.70 -14.99
N TYR A 166 -8.69 -2.41 -14.14
CA TYR A 166 -9.90 -3.16 -14.49
C TYR A 166 -11.16 -2.57 -13.84
N SER A 167 -11.04 -1.38 -13.24
CA SER A 167 -12.14 -0.72 -12.53
C SER A 167 -13.33 -0.48 -13.46
N ARG A 168 -14.54 -0.76 -12.94
CA ARG A 168 -15.80 -0.38 -13.59
C ARG A 168 -15.98 1.14 -13.65
N HIS A 169 -15.31 1.88 -12.75
CA HIS A 169 -15.28 3.33 -12.79
C HIS A 169 -14.29 3.80 -13.86
N LYS A 170 -14.82 4.16 -15.04
CA LYS A 170 -14.03 4.63 -16.20
C LYS A 170 -13.06 5.77 -15.86
N TYR A 171 -13.40 6.61 -14.87
CA TYR A 171 -12.50 7.65 -14.37
C TYR A 171 -11.20 7.07 -13.81
N VAL A 172 -11.29 6.13 -12.86
CA VAL A 172 -10.16 5.45 -12.21
C VAL A 172 -9.30 4.74 -13.25
N GLN A 173 -9.93 3.97 -14.13
CA GLN A 173 -9.22 3.26 -15.21
C GLN A 173 -8.45 4.21 -16.14
N LYS A 174 -9.06 5.32 -16.57
CA LYS A 174 -8.37 6.32 -17.40
C LYS A 174 -7.23 6.99 -16.63
N ARG A 175 -7.44 7.24 -15.34
CA ARG A 175 -6.50 7.93 -14.47
C ARG A 175 -5.25 7.11 -14.20
N VAL A 176 -5.37 5.83 -13.86
CA VAL A 176 -4.20 4.94 -13.68
C VAL A 176 -3.35 4.90 -14.95
N HIS A 177 -3.97 4.78 -16.13
CA HIS A 177 -3.24 4.83 -17.39
C HIS A 177 -2.54 6.17 -17.64
N LYS A 178 -3.11 7.29 -17.20
CA LYS A 178 -2.50 8.62 -17.33
C LYS A 178 -1.31 8.79 -16.39
N LEU A 179 -1.40 8.29 -15.16
CA LEU A 179 -0.30 8.26 -14.19
C LEU A 179 0.92 7.47 -14.75
N PHE A 180 0.67 6.30 -15.35
CA PHE A 180 1.72 5.51 -16.00
C PHE A 180 2.35 6.22 -17.20
N LYS A 181 1.54 6.81 -18.09
CA LYS A 181 2.07 7.59 -19.24
C LYS A 181 2.96 8.76 -18.81
N LYS A 182 2.72 9.31 -17.62
CA LYS A 182 3.50 10.39 -17.01
C LYS A 182 4.65 9.92 -16.12
N LYS A 183 4.86 8.60 -16.01
CA LYS A 183 5.89 7.97 -15.16
C LYS A 183 5.77 8.43 -13.70
N LEU A 184 4.53 8.54 -13.19
CA LEU A 184 4.25 9.02 -11.83
C LEU A 184 4.11 7.88 -10.81
N VAL A 185 3.93 6.64 -11.25
CA VAL A 185 3.71 5.51 -10.34
C VAL A 185 5.04 4.95 -9.85
N SER A 186 5.17 4.79 -8.52
CA SER A 186 6.33 4.17 -7.88
C SER A 186 6.05 2.70 -7.53
N PHE A 187 4.83 2.36 -7.15
CA PHE A 187 4.44 1.01 -6.72
C PHE A 187 3.09 0.61 -7.31
N ILE A 188 2.95 -0.67 -7.65
CA ILE A 188 1.65 -1.33 -7.77
C ILE A 188 1.52 -2.30 -6.59
N ALA A 189 0.34 -2.29 -5.96
CA ALA A 189 0.00 -3.17 -4.86
C ALA A 189 -1.44 -3.68 -5.02
N SER A 190 -1.81 -4.75 -4.33
CA SER A 190 -3.16 -5.31 -4.45
C SER A 190 -4.20 -4.50 -3.70
N ASP A 191 -3.86 -3.99 -2.50
CA ASP A 191 -4.84 -3.50 -1.52
C ASP A 191 -5.94 -4.58 -1.36
N ILE A 192 -5.47 -5.84 -1.20
CA ILE A 192 -6.34 -7.01 -1.17
C ILE A 192 -7.13 -7.05 0.14
N HIS A 193 -8.41 -7.37 -0.02
CA HIS A 193 -9.37 -7.65 1.05
C HIS A 193 -10.15 -8.91 0.63
N SER A 194 -10.81 -9.59 1.56
CA SER A 194 -11.55 -10.83 1.31
C SER A 194 -12.63 -10.71 0.22
N TYR A 195 -13.17 -9.50 0.02
CA TYR A 195 -14.19 -9.19 -0.98
C TYR A 195 -13.62 -8.70 -2.33
N ARG A 196 -12.30 -8.65 -2.49
CA ARG A 196 -11.63 -8.16 -3.70
C ARG A 196 -10.93 -9.30 -4.43
N THR A 197 -10.92 -9.21 -5.77
CA THR A 197 -10.13 -10.12 -6.61
C THR A 197 -8.71 -9.58 -6.71
N ASN A 198 -7.71 -10.42 -6.43
CA ASN A 198 -6.32 -10.07 -6.70
C ASN A 198 -6.08 -10.09 -8.22
N THR A 199 -5.57 -8.97 -8.75
CA THR A 199 -5.26 -8.78 -10.18
C THR A 199 -3.79 -8.44 -10.43
N MET A 200 -2.90 -8.75 -9.48
CA MET A 200 -1.47 -8.40 -9.54
C MET A 200 -0.80 -9.02 -10.76
N LYS A 201 -1.10 -10.28 -11.08
CA LYS A 201 -0.51 -10.97 -12.23
C LYS A 201 -0.96 -10.35 -13.55
N GLU A 202 -2.26 -10.11 -13.71
CA GLU A 202 -2.82 -9.49 -14.90
C GLU A 202 -2.30 -8.05 -15.05
N ALA A 203 -2.22 -7.29 -13.96
CA ALA A 203 -1.66 -5.95 -13.98
C ALA A 203 -0.18 -5.95 -14.37
N PHE A 204 0.62 -6.92 -13.92
CA PHE A 204 2.01 -7.06 -14.33
C PHE A 204 2.13 -7.29 -15.84
N GLU A 205 1.38 -8.24 -16.41
CA GLU A 205 1.41 -8.52 -17.85
C GLU A 205 0.92 -7.31 -18.68
N LEU A 206 -0.11 -6.60 -18.20
CA LEU A 206 -0.60 -5.38 -18.83
C LEU A 206 0.48 -4.29 -18.82
N VAL A 207 1.14 -4.06 -17.68
CA VAL A 207 2.15 -3.01 -17.56
C VAL A 207 3.38 -3.37 -18.40
N LYS A 208 3.82 -4.62 -18.36
CA LYS A 208 4.94 -5.12 -19.18
C LYS A 208 4.67 -4.93 -20.67
N SER A 209 3.48 -5.31 -21.14
CA SER A 209 3.12 -5.18 -22.57
C SER A 209 2.91 -3.72 -23.01
N LYS A 210 2.30 -2.87 -22.17
CA LYS A 210 1.87 -1.52 -22.57
C LYS A 210 2.88 -0.42 -22.25
N TYR A 211 3.64 -0.57 -21.16
CA TYR A 211 4.57 0.42 -20.65
C TYR A 211 6.03 -0.06 -20.64
N GLY A 212 6.25 -1.33 -20.96
CA GLY A 212 7.57 -1.93 -21.11
C GLY A 212 8.03 -2.69 -19.87
N GLU A 213 8.87 -3.70 -20.11
CA GLU A 213 9.38 -4.60 -19.07
C GLU A 213 10.15 -3.87 -17.97
N LYS A 214 10.95 -2.84 -18.32
CA LYS A 214 11.66 -2.03 -17.33
C LYS A 214 10.70 -1.41 -16.31
N THR A 215 9.64 -0.75 -16.78
CA THR A 215 8.64 -0.12 -15.89
C THR A 215 7.89 -1.17 -15.07
N ALA A 216 7.59 -2.34 -15.64
CA ALA A 216 6.97 -3.43 -14.88
C ALA A 216 7.89 -3.94 -13.77
N ASN A 217 9.18 -4.13 -14.05
CA ASN A 217 10.16 -4.55 -13.04
C ASN A 217 10.32 -3.50 -11.92
N GLU A 218 10.41 -2.21 -12.29
CA GLU A 218 10.52 -1.11 -11.32
C GLU A 218 9.35 -1.11 -10.32
N VAL A 219 8.10 -1.13 -10.79
CA VAL A 219 6.92 -0.90 -9.93
C VAL A 219 6.38 -2.15 -9.21
N PHE A 220 6.73 -3.36 -9.65
CA PHE A 220 6.28 -4.63 -9.03
C PHE A 220 7.39 -5.38 -8.27
N PHE A 221 8.66 -4.99 -8.45
CA PHE A 221 9.80 -5.69 -7.88
C PHE A 221 10.83 -4.73 -7.28
N GLU A 222 11.54 -3.95 -8.10
CA GLU A 222 12.78 -3.27 -7.68
C GLU A 222 12.54 -2.25 -6.57
N ASN A 223 11.53 -1.38 -6.74
CA ASN A 223 11.25 -0.34 -5.73
C ASN A 223 10.85 -0.96 -4.38
N ALA A 224 10.02 -2.01 -4.41
CA ALA A 224 9.55 -2.68 -3.21
C ALA A 224 10.64 -3.54 -2.55
N LYS A 225 11.52 -4.16 -3.35
CA LYS A 225 12.72 -4.85 -2.85
C LYS A 225 13.68 -3.89 -2.16
N ASN A 226 13.91 -2.71 -2.75
CA ASN A 226 14.73 -1.66 -2.15
C ASN A 226 14.13 -1.17 -0.82
N LEU A 227 12.80 -0.98 -0.76
CA LEU A 227 12.10 -0.65 0.47
C LEU A 227 12.29 -1.73 1.55
N LEU A 228 12.18 -3.01 1.18
CA LEU A 228 12.36 -4.15 2.08
C LEU A 228 13.82 -4.48 2.40
N ASN A 229 14.78 -3.84 1.73
CA ASN A 229 16.21 -4.16 1.77
C ASN A 229 16.51 -5.64 1.48
N ILE A 230 15.89 -6.18 0.42
CA ILE A 230 16.11 -7.55 -0.06
C ILE A 230 16.67 -7.56 -1.48
N GLY A 231 17.66 -8.42 -1.74
CA GLY A 231 18.31 -8.60 -3.06
C GLY A 231 17.40 -9.19 -4.14
#